data_AF-A0A7K5H7D9-F1
#
_entry.id   AF-A0A7K5H7D9-F1
#
_cell.length_a   1.000
_cell.length_b   1.000
_cell.length_c   1.000
_cell.angle_alpha   90.00
_cell.angle_beta   90.00
_cell.angle_gamma   90.00
#
_symmetry.space_group_name_H-M   'P 1'
#
loop_
_entity.id
_entity.type
_entity.pdbx_description
1 polymer ?
#
loop_
_entity_poly.entity_id
_entity_poly.type
_entity_poly.pdbx_seq_one_letter_code
_entity_poly.pdbx_strand_id
1 'polypeptide(L)'
;MELWNVTSSPTLPLPAPRALPWDGQLLVACAVLGLPANAFTLWLTGWRLRGQGLATFILSLAASDFLFLANSVLQIWSVAHGHQWVLGTPLCCLHQFFYGLGYYSGLFLLAAISLDRCLLVAAPLWYRCRRPARLP
;
A
#
# COMPACT_ATOMS: atom_id res chain seq x y z
N MET A 1 -46.35 0.75 28.79
CA MET A 1 -46.20 1.87 27.85
C MET A 1 -45.19 2.80 28.50
N GLU A 2 -43.90 2.76 28.24
CA GLU A 2 -43.17 2.54 26.98
C GLU A 2 -41.79 1.93 27.32
N LEU A 3 -41.47 0.78 26.71
CA LEU A 3 -40.17 0.07 26.79
C LEU A 3 -39.41 0.19 25.45
N TRP A 4 -39.47 1.35 24.79
CA TRP A 4 -38.82 1.58 23.49
C TRP A 4 -37.85 2.75 23.52
N ASN A 5 -36.72 2.68 24.24
CA ASN A 5 -35.52 3.35 23.71
C ASN A 5 -34.20 2.84 24.29
N VAL A 6 -34.08 1.52 24.38
CA VAL A 6 -32.77 0.89 24.43
C VAL A 6 -32.25 0.84 22.98
N THR A 7 -31.45 1.82 22.52
CA THR A 7 -30.26 1.69 21.63
C THR A 7 -29.84 3.00 20.92
N SER A 8 -28.52 3.19 20.78
CA SER A 8 -27.76 4.21 20.00
C SER A 8 -27.56 5.58 20.67
N SER A 9 -26.38 6.01 21.11
CA SER A 9 -25.00 5.56 20.93
C SER A 9 -24.19 5.99 22.15
N PRO A 10 -23.22 5.20 22.63
CA PRO A 10 -22.28 5.70 23.62
C PRO A 10 -21.45 6.78 22.93
N THR A 11 -21.53 8.03 23.35
CA THR A 11 -20.51 9.03 23.03
C THR A 11 -19.23 8.56 23.71
N LEU A 12 -18.47 7.74 22.97
CA LEU A 12 -17.16 7.23 23.35
C LEU A 12 -16.32 8.40 23.86
N PRO A 13 -15.75 8.32 25.08
CA PRO A 13 -14.74 9.28 25.49
C PRO A 13 -13.58 9.15 24.51
N LEU A 14 -13.37 10.17 23.68
CA LEU A 14 -12.17 10.28 22.86
C LEU A 14 -10.97 10.10 23.79
N PRO A 15 -10.08 9.13 23.54
CA PRO A 15 -8.92 8.92 24.39
C PRO A 15 -8.10 10.21 24.43
N ALA A 16 -7.75 10.66 25.63
CA ALA A 16 -6.86 11.79 25.82
C ALA A 16 -5.61 11.63 24.93
N PRO A 17 -5.02 12.70 24.39
CA PRO A 17 -3.90 12.64 23.43
C PRO A 17 -2.61 11.95 23.96
N ARG A 18 -2.61 11.47 25.21
CA ARG A 18 -1.54 10.70 25.85
C ARG A 18 -1.80 9.20 25.98
N ALA A 19 -2.97 8.71 25.58
CA ALA A 19 -3.31 7.29 25.60
C ALA A 19 -3.53 6.77 24.18
N LEU A 20 -2.51 6.85 23.32
CA LEU A 20 -2.47 5.91 22.20
C LEU A 20 -2.18 4.54 22.83
N PRO A 21 -3.04 3.53 22.66
CA PRO A 21 -2.64 2.16 22.98
C PRO A 21 -1.35 1.85 22.21
N TRP A 22 -0.53 0.92 22.72
CA TRP A 22 0.76 0.53 22.13
C TRP A 22 0.67 0.29 20.62
N ASP A 23 -0.50 -0.17 20.14
CA ASP A 23 -0.90 -0.28 18.73
C ASP A 23 -0.64 0.99 17.90
N GLY A 24 -1.06 2.14 18.42
CA GLY A 24 -0.98 3.42 17.72
C GLY A 24 0.44 3.99 17.71
N GLN A 25 1.21 3.81 18.78
CA GLN A 25 2.62 4.21 18.83
C GLN A 25 3.46 3.39 17.85
N LEU A 26 3.20 2.09 17.75
CA LEU A 26 3.84 1.21 16.76
C LEU A 26 3.52 1.65 15.34
N LEU A 27 2.25 1.95 15.03
CA LEU A 27 1.84 2.47 13.73
C LEU A 27 2.55 3.76 13.35
N VAL A 28 2.67 4.71 14.28
CA VAL A 28 3.39 5.98 14.04
C VAL A 28 4.88 5.73 13.82
N ALA A 29 5.52 4.87 14.62
CA ALA A 29 6.93 4.52 14.44
C ALA A 29 7.19 3.84 13.09
N CYS A 30 6.33 2.89 12.70
CA CYS A 30 6.36 2.23 11.40
C CYS A 30 6.17 3.21 10.25
N ALA A 31 5.29 4.22 10.39
CA ALA A 31 5.12 5.25 9.36
C ALA A 31 6.37 6.13 9.23
N VAL A 32 6.94 6.59 10.34
CA VAL A 32 8.12 7.47 10.32
C VAL A 32 9.35 6.77 9.76
N LEU A 33 9.54 5.48 10.05
CA LEU A 33 10.66 4.69 9.53
C LEU A 33 10.39 4.15 8.12
N GLY A 34 9.17 3.69 7.88
CA GLY A 34 8.77 3.02 6.66
C GLY A 34 8.55 3.96 5.49
N LEU A 35 8.03 5.18 5.70
CA LEU A 35 7.87 6.17 4.63
C LEU A 35 9.21 6.51 3.94
N PRO A 36 10.28 6.92 4.65
CA PRO A 36 11.56 7.24 4.00
C PRO A 36 12.23 5.99 3.44
N ALA A 37 12.15 4.85 4.12
CA ALA A 37 12.72 3.59 3.63
C ALA A 37 12.08 3.15 2.31
N ASN A 38 10.75 3.11 2.25
CA ASN A 38 10.00 2.69 1.07
C ASN A 38 10.12 3.70 -0.08
N ALA A 39 10.12 5.00 0.22
CA ALA A 39 10.39 6.04 -0.78
C ALA A 39 11.79 5.93 -1.39
N PHE A 40 12.80 5.65 -0.56
CA PHE A 40 14.16 5.44 -1.03
C PHE A 40 14.27 4.19 -1.92
N THR A 41 13.61 3.08 -1.54
CA THR A 41 13.59 1.88 -2.39
C THR A 41 12.89 2.13 -3.72
N LEU A 42 11.79 2.89 -3.75
CA LEU A 42 11.07 3.31 -4.95
C LEU A 42 11.99 4.11 -5.88
N TRP A 43 12.69 5.11 -5.33
CA TRP A 43 13.63 5.94 -6.07
C TRP A 43 14.79 5.12 -6.64
N LEU A 44 15.39 4.27 -5.81
CA LEU A 44 16.54 3.45 -6.21
C LEU A 44 16.18 2.40 -7.27
N THR A 45 15.08 1.66 -7.08
CA THR A 45 14.65 0.64 -8.05
C THR A 45 14.13 1.25 -9.35
N GLY A 46 13.40 2.36 -9.28
CA GLY A 46 12.90 3.07 -10.46
C GLY A 46 14.01 3.64 -11.34
N TRP A 47 15.11 4.09 -10.72
CA TRP A 47 16.25 4.67 -11.44
C TRP A 47 17.30 3.61 -11.86
N ARG A 48 17.61 2.65 -10.99
CA ARG A 48 18.78 1.76 -11.14
C ARG A 48 18.46 0.40 -11.78
N LEU A 49 17.23 -0.10 -11.65
CA LEU A 49 16.87 -1.50 -12.00
C LEU A 49 15.81 -1.59 -13.11
N ARG A 50 15.67 -0.51 -13.89
CA ARG A 50 14.69 -0.37 -14.96
C ARG A 50 14.85 -1.50 -16.01
N GLY A 51 13.88 -2.41 -16.09
CA GLY A 51 13.82 -3.47 -17.11
C GLY A 51 13.96 -4.91 -16.62
N GLN A 52 14.16 -5.15 -15.32
CA GLN A 52 14.17 -6.50 -14.75
C GLN A 52 12.79 -6.85 -14.15
N GLY A 53 12.27 -8.06 -14.39
CA GLY A 53 10.96 -8.49 -13.83
C GLY A 53 10.89 -8.38 -12.30
N LEU A 54 12.01 -8.67 -11.62
CA LEU A 54 12.17 -8.51 -10.18
C LEU A 54 12.11 -7.04 -9.73
N ALA A 55 12.55 -6.10 -10.57
CA ALA A 55 12.48 -4.67 -10.24
C ALA A 55 11.05 -4.16 -10.22
N THR A 56 10.21 -4.60 -11.14
CA THR A 56 8.77 -4.27 -11.15
C THR A 56 8.07 -4.80 -9.91
N PHE A 57 8.45 -6.00 -9.45
CA PHE A 57 7.94 -6.59 -8.21
C PHE A 57 8.36 -5.79 -6.96
N ILE A 58 9.64 -5.43 -6.84
CA ILE A 58 10.12 -4.65 -5.69
C ILE A 58 9.51 -3.23 -5.71
N LEU A 59 9.36 -2.63 -6.89
CA LEU A 59 8.78 -1.31 -7.05
C LEU A 59 7.29 -1.29 -6.66
N SER A 60 6.51 -2.32 -7.02
CA SER A 60 5.09 -2.41 -6.64
C SER A 60 4.89 -2.67 -5.16
N LEU A 61 5.76 -3.48 -4.53
CA LEU A 61 5.77 -3.70 -3.08
C LEU A 61 6.09 -2.40 -2.33
N ALA A 62 7.22 -1.76 -2.65
CA ALA A 62 7.63 -0.48 -2.03
C ALA A 62 6.58 0.63 -2.22
N ALA A 63 5.92 0.68 -3.40
CA ALA A 63 4.81 1.58 -3.62
C ALA A 63 3.62 1.27 -2.70
N SER A 64 3.21 0.00 -2.63
CA SER A 64 2.09 -0.42 -1.77
C SER A 64 2.34 -0.09 -0.30
N ASP A 65 3.53 -0.38 0.22
CA ASP A 65 3.90 -0.11 1.61
C ASP A 65 3.94 1.40 1.91
N PHE A 66 4.50 2.20 1.01
CA PHE A 66 4.50 3.66 1.17
C PHE A 66 3.08 4.22 1.24
N LEU A 67 2.20 3.72 0.37
CA LEU A 67 0.81 4.17 0.27
C LEU A 67 -0.02 3.74 1.47
N PHE A 68 0.19 2.51 1.97
CA PHE A 68 -0.44 2.02 3.17
C PHE A 68 -0.07 2.88 4.39
N LEU A 69 1.22 3.21 4.55
CA LEU A 69 1.69 4.06 5.64
C LEU A 69 1.15 5.49 5.51
N ALA A 70 1.14 6.07 4.31
CA ALA A 70 0.61 7.41 4.07
C ALA A 70 -0.90 7.50 4.37
N ASN A 71 -1.69 6.51 3.91
CA ASN A 71 -3.11 6.44 4.18
C ASN A 71 -3.41 6.21 5.66
N SER A 72 -2.57 5.41 6.35
CA SER A 72 -2.69 5.18 7.79
C SER A 72 -2.49 6.46 8.59
N VAL A 73 -1.50 7.29 8.25
CA VAL A 73 -1.27 8.59 8.90
C VAL A 73 -2.48 9.52 8.72
N LEU A 74 -3.06 9.56 7.51
CA LEU A 74 -4.25 10.35 7.22
C LEU A 74 -5.49 9.83 7.97
N GLN A 75 -5.64 8.51 8.12
CA GLN A 75 -6.72 7.90 8.90
C GLN A 75 -6.61 8.18 10.39
N ILE A 76 -5.40 8.12 10.96
CA ILE A 76 -5.17 8.49 12.36
C ILE A 76 -5.59 9.96 12.57
N TRP A 77 -5.24 10.82 11.63
CA TRP A 77 -5.63 12.23 11.68
C TRP A 77 -7.15 12.44 11.56
N SER A 78 -7.82 11.75 10.63
CA SER A 78 -9.26 11.88 10.40
C SER A 78 -10.08 11.40 11.61
N VAL A 79 -9.66 10.29 12.22
CA VAL A 79 -10.28 9.74 13.44
C VAL A 79 -10.08 10.68 14.62
N ALA A 80 -8.90 11.29 14.77
CA ALA A 80 -8.65 12.30 15.80
C ALA A 80 -9.59 13.52 15.71
N HIS A 81 -10.16 13.79 14.54
CA HIS A 81 -11.09 14.90 14.28
C HIS A 81 -12.54 14.42 14.05
N GLY A 82 -12.89 13.21 14.49
CA GLY A 82 -14.28 12.73 14.44
C GLY A 82 -14.83 12.47 13.03
N HIS A 83 -13.98 12.01 12.10
CA HIS A 83 -14.31 11.76 10.69
C HIS A 83 -14.75 13.01 9.89
N GLN A 84 -14.59 14.21 10.44
CA GLN A 84 -14.82 15.47 9.74
C GLN A 84 -13.53 15.84 9.00
N TRP A 85 -13.61 16.09 7.68
CA TRP A 85 -12.46 16.49 6.89
C TRP A 85 -12.09 17.96 7.13
N VAL A 86 -11.37 18.21 8.22
CA VAL A 86 -11.00 19.57 8.66
C VAL A 86 -9.67 20.06 8.11
N LEU A 87 -8.94 19.22 7.38
CA LEU A 87 -7.58 19.49 6.91
C LEU A 87 -7.50 20.29 5.60
N GLY A 88 -8.66 20.74 5.11
CA GLY A 88 -8.78 21.51 3.88
C GLY A 88 -8.69 20.69 2.59
N THR A 89 -8.93 21.36 1.48
CA THR A 89 -8.89 20.83 0.11
C THR A 89 -7.57 20.18 -0.32
N PRO A 90 -6.35 20.70 0.00
CA PRO A 90 -5.11 20.10 -0.50
C PRO A 90 -4.89 18.69 0.04
N LEU A 91 -5.24 18.45 1.30
CA LEU A 91 -5.09 17.13 1.93
C LEU A 91 -6.18 16.16 1.46
N CYS A 92 -7.37 16.65 1.11
CA CYS A 92 -8.41 15.84 0.46
C CYS A 92 -7.92 15.32 -0.91
N CYS A 93 -7.37 16.22 -1.74
CA CYS A 93 -6.76 15.83 -3.02
C CYS A 93 -5.60 14.85 -2.82
N LEU A 94 -4.76 15.06 -1.80
CA LEU A 94 -3.66 14.16 -1.49
C LEU A 94 -4.15 12.76 -1.08
N HIS A 95 -5.19 12.68 -0.25
CA HIS A 95 -5.82 11.41 0.11
C HIS A 95 -6.34 10.67 -1.11
N GLN A 96 -7.06 11.37 -2.00
CA GLN A 96 -7.59 10.80 -3.22
C GLN A 96 -6.47 10.38 -4.20
N PHE A 97 -5.36 11.12 -4.22
CA PHE A 97 -4.16 10.75 -4.96
C PHE A 97 -3.51 9.48 -4.43
N PHE A 98 -3.37 9.34 -3.11
CA PHE A 98 -2.87 8.10 -2.48
C PHE A 98 -3.80 6.92 -2.74
N TYR A 99 -5.12 7.14 -2.73
CA TYR A 99 -6.09 6.11 -3.08
C TYR A 99 -5.91 5.61 -4.52
N GLY A 100 -5.74 6.56 -5.47
CA GLY A 100 -5.46 6.25 -6.87
C GLY A 100 -4.14 5.50 -7.04
N LEU A 101 -3.07 5.97 -6.41
CA LEU A 101 -1.78 5.27 -6.41
C LEU A 101 -1.89 3.86 -5.80
N GLY A 102 -2.70 3.67 -4.76
CA GLY A 102 -2.97 2.37 -4.15
C GLY A 102 -3.58 1.40 -5.16
N TYR A 103 -4.60 1.87 -5.88
CA TYR A 103 -5.21 1.13 -6.97
C TYR A 103 -4.20 0.74 -8.07
N TYR A 104 -3.38 1.69 -8.53
CA TYR A 104 -2.34 1.41 -9.52
C TYR A 104 -1.26 0.44 -9.01
N SER A 105 -0.87 0.52 -7.73
CA SER A 105 0.08 -0.41 -7.13
C SER A 105 -0.43 -1.85 -7.19
N GLY A 106 -1.72 -2.07 -6.94
CA GLY A 106 -2.37 -3.37 -7.08
C GLY A 106 -2.37 -3.88 -8.53
N LEU A 107 -2.64 -3.00 -9.50
CA LEU A 107 -2.55 -3.34 -10.93
C LEU A 107 -1.13 -3.74 -11.33
N PHE A 108 -0.10 -3.04 -10.84
CA PHE A 108 1.29 -3.41 -11.06
C PHE A 108 1.67 -4.74 -10.42
N LEU A 109 1.14 -5.03 -9.23
CA LEU A 109 1.34 -6.32 -8.54
C LEU A 109 0.73 -7.47 -9.34
N LEU A 110 -0.50 -7.30 -9.82
CA LEU A 110 -1.16 -8.25 -10.72
C LEU A 110 -0.38 -8.45 -12.03
N ALA A 111 0.12 -7.36 -12.62
CA ALA A 111 0.95 -7.41 -13.81
C ALA A 111 2.29 -8.13 -13.55
N ALA A 112 2.91 -7.94 -12.39
CA ALA A 112 4.13 -8.64 -12.01
C ALA A 112 3.88 -10.13 -11.80
N ILE A 113 2.80 -10.51 -11.11
CA ILE A 113 2.41 -11.91 -10.92
C ILE A 113 2.12 -12.58 -12.26
N SER A 114 1.41 -11.90 -13.16
CA SER A 114 1.11 -12.45 -14.49
C SER A 114 2.37 -12.60 -15.34
N LEU A 115 3.29 -11.63 -15.27
CA LEU A 115 4.59 -11.71 -15.94
C LEU A 115 5.43 -12.87 -15.40
N ASP A 116 5.51 -13.04 -14.08
CA ASP A 116 6.24 -14.13 -13.43
C ASP A 116 5.71 -15.51 -13.89
N ARG A 117 4.39 -15.68 -13.87
CA ARG A 117 3.74 -16.89 -14.40
C ARG A 117 4.02 -17.10 -15.89
N CYS A 118 3.98 -16.03 -16.68
CA CYS A 118 4.28 -16.08 -18.10
C CYS A 118 5.74 -16.47 -18.35
N LEU A 119 6.69 -15.96 -17.56
CA LEU A 119 8.11 -16.30 -17.63
C LEU A 119 8.36 -17.75 -17.19
N LEU A 120 7.70 -18.24 -16.15
CA LEU A 120 7.80 -19.64 -15.71
C LEU A 120 7.28 -20.61 -16.78
N VAL A 121 6.24 -20.23 -17.54
CA VAL A 121 5.72 -21.03 -18.67
C VAL A 121 6.60 -20.86 -19.91
N ALA A 122 7.13 -19.66 -20.15
CA ALA A 122 7.99 -19.38 -21.30
C ALA A 122 9.38 -20.00 -21.14
N ALA A 123 9.94 -20.11 -19.94
CA ALA A 123 11.26 -20.70 -19.69
C ALA A 123 11.42 -22.16 -20.20
N PRO A 124 10.49 -23.11 -19.93
CA PRO A 124 10.56 -24.46 -20.49
C PRO A 124 10.33 -24.46 -22.01
N LEU A 125 9.52 -23.54 -22.54
CA LEU A 125 9.34 -23.36 -24.00
C LEU A 125 10.62 -22.81 -24.64
N TRP A 126 11.29 -21.86 -24.01
CA TRP A 126 12.54 -21.26 -24.49
C TRP A 126 13.66 -22.31 -24.51
N TYR A 127 13.74 -23.16 -23.48
CA TYR A 127 14.66 -24.29 -23.45
C TYR A 127 14.33 -25.35 -24.51
N ARG A 128 13.04 -25.65 -24.76
CA ARG A 128 12.59 -26.56 -25.83
C ARG A 128 12.87 -26.01 -27.22
N CYS A 129 12.61 -24.74 -27.49
CA CYS A 129 12.84 -24.11 -28.78
C CYS A 129 14.34 -23.85 -29.07
N ARG A 130 15.18 -23.73 -28.02
CA ARG A 130 16.63 -23.64 -28.16
C ARG A 130 17.35 -24.98 -28.23
N ARG A 131 16.66 -26.12 -28.03
CA ARG A 131 17.22 -27.40 -28.47
C ARG A 131 17.15 -27.43 -29.99
N PRO A 132 18.28 -27.40 -30.73
CA PRO A 132 18.23 -27.84 -32.12
C PRO A 132 17.69 -29.27 -32.09
N ALA A 133 16.64 -29.54 -32.85
CA ALA A 133 16.29 -30.90 -33.19
C ALA A 133 17.53 -31.50 -33.82
N ARG A 134 18.29 -32.31 -33.07
CA ARG A 134 19.34 -33.13 -33.66
C ARG A 134 18.59 -34.06 -34.60
N LEU A 135 18.70 -33.76 -35.88
CA LEU A 135 18.31 -34.61 -36.99
C LEU A 135 18.89 -36.01 -36.75
N PRO A 136 18.07 -37.07 -36.78
CA PRO A 136 18.41 -38.30 -37.47
C PRO A 136 18.13 -38.17 -38.98
#